data_AF-A0A538CLU1-F1
#
_entry.id   AF-A0A538CLU1-F1
#
_cell.length_a   1.000
_cell.length_b   1.000
_cell.length_c   1.000
_cell.angle_alpha   90.00
_cell.angle_beta   90.00
_cell.angle_gamma   90.00
#
_symmetry.space_group_name_H-M   'P 1'
#
loop_
_entity.id
_entity.type
_entity.pdbx_description
1 polymer ?
#
loop_
_entity_poly.entity_id
_entity_poly.type
_entity_poly.pdbx_seq_one_letter_code
_entity_poly.pdbx_strand_id
1 'polypeptide(L)'
;MGARAAGRTLLTFLVLLYAVFLGAIAISGALLASKGSGPTTLAAVPAAVAALAIAVALVLGLRTPGSGVSRIRSGARLLGEAVGEALRFVRSPDPRLLGAVAWWAFDAAVLGAMLHAFGAAPSLLVFVFAYFVGQAGNTVPIPGAVSGGIVGVLLAFGVDADVALVSVLGYRCIAIWLPAPVGLVALTSLRKTLARWAVAA
;
A
#
# COMPACT_ATOMS: atom_id res chain seq x y z
N MET A 1 -3.23 -2.18 -26.76
CA MET A 1 -2.62 -3.23 -25.91
C MET A 1 -3.63 -4.35 -25.73
N GLY A 2 -3.24 -5.62 -25.90
CA GLY A 2 -4.18 -6.75 -25.67
C GLY A 2 -4.52 -6.91 -24.19
N ALA A 3 -5.74 -7.36 -23.87
CA ALA A 3 -6.25 -7.46 -22.50
C ALA A 3 -5.35 -8.27 -21.54
N ARG A 4 -4.66 -9.31 -22.03
CA ARG A 4 -3.70 -10.11 -21.25
C ARG A 4 -2.44 -9.32 -20.85
N ALA A 5 -1.94 -8.46 -21.73
CA ALA A 5 -0.76 -7.65 -21.45
C ALA A 5 -1.06 -6.60 -20.37
N ALA A 6 -2.23 -5.95 -20.46
CA ALA A 6 -2.69 -5.01 -19.44
C ALA A 6 -2.88 -5.70 -18.08
N GLY A 7 -3.51 -6.88 -18.06
CA GLY A 7 -3.70 -7.68 -16.84
C GLY A 7 -2.38 -8.06 -16.16
N ARG A 8 -1.37 -8.46 -16.94
CA ARG A 8 -0.04 -8.78 -16.39
C ARG A 8 0.63 -7.56 -15.78
N THR A 9 0.66 -6.42 -16.49
CA THR A 9 1.26 -5.18 -15.96
C THR A 9 0.57 -4.74 -14.67
N LEU A 10 -0.76 -4.82 -14.62
CA LEU A 10 -1.53 -4.48 -13.43
C LEU A 10 -1.20 -5.41 -12.25
N LEU A 11 -1.11 -6.72 -12.50
CA LEU A 11 -0.75 -7.70 -11.48
C LEU A 11 0.67 -7.47 -10.96
N THR A 12 1.64 -7.23 -11.84
CA THR A 12 3.03 -6.92 -11.46
C THR A 12 3.10 -5.64 -10.62
N PHE A 13 2.35 -4.60 -11.01
CA PHE A 13 2.22 -3.38 -10.22
C PHE A 13 1.61 -3.65 -8.84
N LEU A 14 0.52 -4.42 -8.78
CA LEU A 14 -0.16 -4.75 -7.53
C LEU A 14 0.76 -5.53 -6.58
N VAL A 15 1.50 -6.51 -7.11
CA VAL A 15 2.47 -7.29 -6.35
C VAL A 15 3.55 -6.38 -5.75
N LEU A 16 4.11 -5.48 -6.55
CA LEU A 16 5.12 -4.51 -6.06
C LEU A 16 4.56 -3.61 -4.96
N LEU A 17 3.35 -3.07 -5.17
CA LEU A 17 2.68 -2.19 -4.23
C LEU A 17 2.43 -2.89 -2.88
N TYR A 18 1.81 -4.06 -2.91
CA TYR A 18 1.45 -4.79 -1.70
C TYR A 18 2.66 -5.45 -1.04
N ALA A 19 3.73 -5.77 -1.77
CA ALA A 19 4.98 -6.23 -1.16
C ALA A 19 5.57 -5.18 -0.20
N VAL A 20 5.48 -3.89 -0.55
CA VAL A 20 5.90 -2.80 0.35
C VAL A 20 5.05 -2.77 1.60
N PHE A 21 3.72 -2.92 1.49
CA PHE A 21 2.82 -2.85 2.66
C PHE A 21 3.06 -4.02 3.58
N LEU A 22 3.03 -5.23 3.01
CA LEU A 22 3.23 -6.46 3.76
C LEU A 22 4.63 -6.49 4.38
N GLY A 23 5.64 -6.02 3.66
CA GLY A 23 7.00 -5.91 4.19
C GLY A 23 7.10 -4.94 5.37
N ALA A 24 6.52 -3.75 5.23
CA ALA A 24 6.48 -2.77 6.31
C ALA A 24 5.71 -3.28 7.53
N ILE A 25 4.54 -3.92 7.34
CA ILE A 25 3.74 -4.53 8.41
C ILE A 25 4.51 -5.66 9.10
N ALA A 26 5.12 -6.56 8.32
CA ALA A 26 5.89 -7.68 8.85
C ALA A 26 7.08 -7.20 9.68
N ILE A 27 7.87 -6.23 9.18
CA ILE A 27 9.05 -5.72 9.87
C ILE A 27 8.64 -4.91 11.11
N SER A 28 7.78 -3.90 10.96
CA SER A 28 7.40 -3.03 12.08
C SER A 28 6.62 -3.79 13.16
N GLY A 29 5.68 -4.66 12.76
CA GLY A 29 4.90 -5.47 13.70
C GLY A 29 5.74 -6.53 14.42
N ALA A 30 6.68 -7.20 13.73
CA ALA A 30 7.60 -8.12 14.38
C ALA A 30 8.52 -7.41 15.38
N LEU A 31 9.04 -6.22 15.01
CA LEU A 31 9.86 -5.42 15.92
C LEU A 31 9.06 -4.94 17.14
N LEU A 32 7.83 -4.46 16.96
CA LEU A 32 6.94 -4.07 18.06
C LEU A 32 6.63 -5.23 18.99
N ALA A 33 6.31 -6.41 18.43
CA ALA A 33 6.05 -7.62 19.20
C ALA A 33 7.29 -8.08 19.99
N SER A 34 8.48 -8.03 19.37
CA SER A 34 9.73 -8.44 20.00
C SER A 34 10.18 -7.53 21.14
N LYS A 35 9.92 -6.21 21.02
CA LYS A 35 10.28 -5.21 22.04
C LYS A 35 9.26 -5.11 23.17
N GLY A 36 8.10 -5.76 23.06
CA GLY A 36 7.00 -5.61 24.03
C GLY A 36 6.43 -4.19 24.11
N SER A 37 6.66 -3.37 23.08
CA SER A 37 6.26 -1.95 23.07
C SER A 37 4.80 -1.82 22.64
N GLY A 38 3.86 -2.23 23.51
CA GLY A 38 2.41 -2.18 23.26
C GLY A 38 1.75 -3.58 23.15
N PRO A 39 0.51 -3.67 22.64
CA PRO A 39 -0.22 -4.94 22.56
C PRO A 39 0.44 -5.91 21.56
N THR A 40 1.18 -6.88 22.10
CA THR A 40 1.99 -7.82 21.32
C THR A 40 1.18 -8.66 20.35
N THR A 41 -0.05 -9.04 20.72
CA THR A 41 -0.95 -9.81 19.85
C THR A 41 -1.38 -9.01 18.62
N LEU A 42 -1.72 -7.73 18.80
CA LEU A 42 -2.11 -6.82 17.71
C LEU A 42 -0.95 -6.50 16.77
N ALA A 43 0.29 -6.52 17.26
CA ALA A 43 1.48 -6.38 16.43
C ALA A 43 1.84 -7.68 15.70
N ALA A 44 1.81 -8.81 16.41
CA ALA A 44 2.29 -10.10 15.92
C ALA A 44 1.36 -10.73 14.87
N VAL A 45 0.02 -10.62 15.05
CA VAL A 45 -0.93 -11.26 14.13
C VAL A 45 -0.84 -10.68 12.71
N PRO A 46 -0.95 -9.35 12.49
CA PRO A 46 -0.76 -8.78 11.16
C PRO A 46 0.63 -9.04 10.59
N ALA A 47 1.68 -9.01 11.42
CA ALA A 47 3.03 -9.30 10.99
C ALA A 47 3.20 -10.75 10.49
N ALA A 48 2.64 -11.72 11.22
CA ALA A 48 2.68 -13.13 10.84
C ALA A 48 1.88 -13.39 9.56
N VAL A 49 0.68 -12.78 9.44
CA VAL A 49 -0.15 -12.88 8.22
C VAL A 49 0.58 -12.28 7.03
N ALA A 50 1.22 -11.11 7.20
CA ALA A 50 1.97 -10.46 6.14
C ALA A 50 3.21 -11.27 5.72
N ALA A 51 3.96 -11.80 6.69
CA ALA A 51 5.11 -12.67 6.42
C ALA A 51 4.69 -13.96 5.69
N LEU A 52 3.58 -14.58 6.10
CA LEU A 52 3.04 -15.76 5.44
C LEU A 52 2.59 -15.46 4.00
N ALA A 53 1.89 -14.34 3.78
CA ALA A 53 1.47 -13.92 2.45
C ALA A 53 2.66 -13.68 1.51
N ILE A 54 3.72 -13.02 2.01
CA ILE A 54 4.98 -12.84 1.27
C ILE A 54 5.61 -14.20 0.95
N ALA A 55 5.73 -15.09 1.94
CA ALA A 55 6.33 -16.41 1.75
C ALA A 55 5.57 -17.23 0.69
N VAL A 56 4.24 -17.24 0.75
CA VAL A 56 3.39 -17.91 -0.25
C VAL A 56 3.60 -17.30 -1.64
N ALA A 57 3.60 -15.97 -1.76
CA ALA A 57 3.80 -15.29 -3.03
C ALA A 57 5.19 -15.61 -3.64
N LEU A 58 6.25 -15.61 -2.82
CA LEU A 58 7.61 -15.96 -3.25
C LEU A 58 7.71 -17.43 -3.66
N VAL A 59 7.13 -18.35 -2.90
CA VAL A 59 7.11 -19.78 -3.24
C VAL A 59 6.40 -20.00 -4.57
N LEU A 60 5.29 -19.30 -4.83
CA LEU A 60 4.58 -19.37 -6.11
C LEU A 60 5.37 -18.73 -7.25
N GLY A 61 6.10 -17.64 -7.01
CA GLY A 61 6.94 -16.96 -8.01
C GLY A 61 8.21 -17.71 -8.38
N LEU A 62 8.79 -18.46 -7.43
CA LEU A 62 10.01 -19.23 -7.66
C LEU A 62 9.75 -20.63 -8.25
N ARG A 63 8.52 -21.16 -8.12
CA ARG A 63 8.15 -22.47 -8.68
C ARG A 63 7.73 -22.33 -10.14
N THR A 64 8.40 -23.05 -11.03
CA THR A 64 7.95 -23.22 -12.42
C THR A 64 6.64 -24.01 -12.46
N PRO A 65 5.58 -23.51 -13.12
CA PRO A 65 4.29 -24.18 -13.06
C PRO A 65 4.26 -25.48 -13.87
N GLY A 66 4.16 -26.64 -13.19
CA GLY A 66 3.91 -27.92 -13.85
C GLY A 66 2.59 -27.93 -14.65
N SER A 67 2.58 -28.56 -15.83
CA SER A 67 1.60 -28.54 -16.94
C SER A 67 0.16 -29.07 -16.66
N GLY A 68 -0.49 -28.63 -15.58
CA GLY A 68 -1.85 -29.06 -15.22
C GLY A 68 -2.95 -28.00 -15.40
N VAL A 69 -4.16 -28.42 -15.78
CA VAL A 69 -5.31 -27.57 -16.16
C VAL A 69 -6.32 -27.41 -15.01
N SER A 70 -5.95 -26.73 -13.93
CA SER A 70 -6.88 -26.37 -12.83
C SER A 70 -6.97 -24.84 -12.67
N ARG A 71 -8.17 -24.29 -12.40
CA ARG A 71 -8.40 -22.84 -12.19
C ARG A 71 -7.53 -22.26 -11.07
N ILE A 72 -7.36 -23.01 -9.97
CA ILE A 72 -6.50 -22.63 -8.85
C ILE A 72 -5.03 -22.55 -9.30
N ARG A 73 -4.60 -23.50 -10.14
CA ARG A 73 -3.26 -23.50 -10.72
C ARG A 73 -3.06 -22.36 -11.73
N SER A 74 -4.10 -21.95 -12.45
CA SER A 74 -4.07 -20.79 -13.34
C SER A 74 -3.89 -19.48 -12.59
N GLY A 75 -4.59 -19.29 -11.46
CA GLY A 75 -4.40 -18.11 -10.60
C GLY A 75 -3.01 -18.08 -9.99
N ALA A 76 -2.54 -19.21 -9.46
CA ALA A 76 -1.20 -19.35 -8.90
C ALA A 76 -0.09 -19.10 -9.93
N ARG A 77 -0.29 -19.52 -11.19
CA ARG A 77 0.60 -19.23 -12.32
C ARG A 77 0.73 -17.73 -12.58
N LEU A 78 -0.39 -17.04 -12.72
CA LEU A 78 -0.40 -15.60 -12.99
C LEU A 78 0.25 -14.80 -11.86
N LEU A 79 -0.04 -15.17 -10.61
CA LEU A 79 0.61 -14.55 -9.45
C LEU A 79 2.12 -14.84 -9.43
N GLY A 80 2.52 -16.08 -9.72
CA GLY A 80 3.92 -16.46 -9.78
C GLY A 80 4.71 -15.71 -10.88
N GLU A 81 4.14 -15.60 -12.07
CA GLU A 81 4.70 -14.80 -13.17
C GLU A 81 4.83 -13.32 -12.79
N ALA A 82 3.80 -12.74 -12.15
CA ALA A 82 3.83 -11.35 -11.68
C ALA A 82 4.90 -11.13 -10.60
N VAL A 83 5.07 -12.08 -9.67
CA VAL A 83 6.13 -12.04 -8.64
C VAL A 83 7.51 -12.15 -9.28
N GLY A 84 7.70 -13.06 -10.24
CA GLY A 84 8.96 -13.17 -10.98
C GLY A 84 9.32 -11.89 -11.73
N GLU A 85 8.33 -11.26 -12.37
CA GLU A 85 8.52 -9.98 -13.06
C GLU A 85 8.81 -8.83 -12.08
N ALA A 86 8.11 -8.79 -10.95
CA ALA A 86 8.35 -7.83 -9.87
C ALA A 86 9.77 -7.97 -9.30
N LEU A 87 10.24 -9.19 -9.04
CA LEU A 87 11.60 -9.44 -8.57
C LEU A 87 12.66 -8.98 -9.58
N ARG A 88 12.42 -9.20 -10.88
CA ARG A 88 13.30 -8.71 -11.94
C ARG A 88 13.31 -7.17 -11.98
N PHE A 89 12.15 -6.54 -11.80
CA PHE A 89 12.00 -5.09 -11.79
C PHE A 89 12.72 -4.45 -10.61
N VAL A 90 12.60 -5.02 -9.40
CA VAL A 90 13.32 -4.55 -8.20
C VAL A 90 14.84 -4.68 -8.35
N ARG A 91 15.32 -5.69 -9.08
CA ARG A 91 16.75 -5.88 -9.37
C ARG A 91 17.28 -4.94 -10.45
N SER A 92 16.42 -4.27 -11.21
CA SER A 92 16.82 -3.27 -12.18
C SER A 92 17.02 -1.92 -11.48
N PRO A 93 18.20 -1.28 -11.58
CA PRO A 93 18.45 0.03 -10.99
C PRO A 93 17.75 1.12 -11.83
N ASP A 94 16.43 1.26 -11.68
CA ASP A 94 15.67 2.34 -12.27
C ASP A 94 15.44 3.46 -11.23
N PRO A 95 16.05 4.66 -11.40
CA PRO A 95 15.84 5.78 -10.48
C PRO A 95 14.38 6.23 -10.38
N ARG A 96 13.51 5.88 -11.34
CA ARG A 96 12.06 6.15 -11.27
C ARG A 96 11.39 5.46 -10.07
N LEU A 97 11.96 4.37 -9.56
CA LEU A 97 11.49 3.70 -8.35
C LEU A 97 11.55 4.62 -7.11
N LEU A 98 12.47 5.58 -7.09
CA LEU A 98 12.55 6.57 -6.01
C LEU A 98 11.29 7.44 -5.94
N GLY A 99 10.66 7.73 -7.08
CA GLY A 99 9.40 8.48 -7.11
C GLY A 99 8.26 7.75 -6.41
N ALA A 100 8.20 6.42 -6.53
CA ALA A 100 7.20 5.61 -5.82
C ALA A 100 7.44 5.62 -4.31
N VAL A 101 8.69 5.47 -3.87
CA VAL A 101 9.05 5.53 -2.44
C VAL A 101 8.79 6.93 -1.88
N ALA A 102 9.16 7.97 -2.64
CA ALA A 102 8.92 9.36 -2.26
C ALA A 102 7.42 9.65 -2.10
N TRP A 103 6.57 9.15 -3.01
CA TRP A 103 5.13 9.29 -2.90
C TRP A 103 4.58 8.71 -1.59
N TRP A 104 5.00 7.49 -1.23
CA TRP A 104 4.66 6.86 0.04
C TRP A 104 5.15 7.66 1.25
N ALA A 105 6.41 8.10 1.22
CA ALA A 105 7.03 8.83 2.30
C ALA A 105 6.35 10.20 2.53
N PHE A 106 6.03 10.92 1.46
CA PHE A 106 5.34 12.21 1.55
C PHE A 106 3.89 12.04 2.02
N ASP A 107 3.17 11.03 1.53
CA ASP A 107 1.80 10.76 1.99
C ASP A 107 1.78 10.39 3.48
N ALA A 108 2.68 9.50 3.93
CA ALA A 108 2.85 9.19 5.34
C ALA A 108 3.26 10.43 6.16
N ALA A 109 4.16 11.27 5.62
CA ALA A 109 4.58 12.51 6.30
C ALA A 109 3.42 13.47 6.54
N VAL A 110 2.38 13.50 5.69
CA VAL A 110 1.16 14.28 5.97
C VAL A 110 0.46 13.74 7.22
N LEU A 111 0.30 12.42 7.36
CA LEU A 111 -0.24 11.82 8.59
C LEU A 111 0.63 12.15 9.80
N GLY A 112 1.95 12.03 9.65
CA GLY A 112 2.91 12.37 10.71
C GLY A 112 2.79 13.84 11.14
N ALA A 113 2.70 14.76 10.17
CA ALA A 113 2.52 16.18 10.43
C ALA A 113 1.20 16.47 11.14
N MET A 114 0.10 15.79 10.78
CA MET A 114 -1.18 15.93 11.48
C MET A 114 -1.07 15.42 12.93
N LEU A 115 -0.48 14.23 13.14
CA LEU A 115 -0.26 13.69 14.49
C LEU A 115 0.54 14.67 15.35
N HIS A 116 1.66 15.18 14.82
CA HIS A 116 2.47 16.17 15.51
C HIS A 116 1.72 17.48 15.77
N ALA A 117 0.92 17.96 14.81
CA ALA A 117 0.15 19.20 14.96
C ALA A 117 -0.91 19.10 16.07
N PHE A 118 -1.50 17.92 16.27
CA PHE A 118 -2.49 17.68 17.32
C PHE A 118 -1.91 17.10 18.61
N GLY A 119 -0.57 17.07 18.73
CA GLY A 119 0.12 16.74 19.98
C GLY A 119 0.45 15.26 20.19
N ALA A 120 0.27 14.40 19.19
CA ALA A 120 0.70 13.00 19.23
C ALA A 120 2.08 12.82 18.57
N ALA A 121 2.99 12.16 19.29
CA ALA A 121 4.29 11.73 18.77
C ALA A 121 4.49 10.22 19.00
N PRO A 122 3.73 9.36 18.29
CA PRO A 122 3.93 7.92 18.40
C PRO A 122 5.34 7.54 17.93
N SER A 123 5.89 6.46 18.50
CA SER A 123 7.19 5.95 18.04
C SER A 123 7.15 5.65 16.54
N LEU A 124 8.31 5.79 15.86
CA LEU A 124 8.41 5.54 14.42
C LEU A 124 7.85 4.16 14.02
N LEU A 125 8.06 3.14 14.86
CA LEU A 125 7.53 1.80 14.61
C LEU A 125 6.00 1.76 14.67
N VAL A 126 5.38 2.39 15.67
CA VAL A 126 3.92 2.48 15.79
C VAL A 126 3.34 3.28 14.63
N PHE A 127 3.96 4.39 14.27
CA PHE A 127 3.55 5.22 13.13
C PHE A 127 3.56 4.46 11.81
N VAL A 128 4.69 3.80 11.48
CA VAL A 128 4.82 2.98 10.26
C VAL A 128 3.82 1.84 10.27
N PHE A 129 3.68 1.15 11.42
CA PHE A 129 2.75 0.04 11.56
C PHE A 129 1.30 0.50 11.35
N ALA A 130 0.87 1.57 12.03
CA ALA A 130 -0.47 2.13 11.91
C ALA A 130 -0.79 2.57 10.47
N TYR A 131 0.15 3.26 9.83
CA TYR A 131 0.00 3.70 8.46
C TYR A 131 -0.21 2.51 7.52
N PHE A 132 0.71 1.54 7.49
CA PHE A 132 0.62 0.45 6.51
C PHE A 132 -0.48 -0.57 6.82
N VAL A 133 -0.78 -0.86 8.09
CA VAL A 133 -1.96 -1.66 8.47
C VAL A 133 -3.24 -0.95 8.01
N GLY A 134 -3.30 0.36 8.20
CA GLY A 134 -4.34 1.21 7.63
C GLY A 134 -4.46 1.03 6.11
N GLN A 135 -3.35 1.21 5.39
CA GLN A 135 -3.30 1.10 3.93
C GLN A 135 -3.69 -0.29 3.41
N ALA A 136 -3.51 -1.36 4.19
CA ALA A 136 -4.03 -2.69 3.84
C ALA A 136 -5.57 -2.71 3.75
N GLY A 137 -6.26 -1.77 4.41
CA GLY A 137 -7.70 -1.55 4.28
C GLY A 137 -8.16 -1.19 2.86
N ASN A 138 -7.26 -0.76 1.96
CA ASN A 138 -7.60 -0.53 0.54
C ASN A 138 -8.02 -1.82 -0.19
N THR A 139 -7.76 -2.99 0.38
CA THR A 139 -8.24 -4.28 -0.14
C THR A 139 -9.72 -4.52 0.10
N VAL A 140 -10.32 -3.78 1.05
CA VAL A 140 -11.69 -3.96 1.47
C VAL A 140 -12.54 -2.85 0.87
N PRO A 141 -13.64 -3.15 0.15
CA PRO A 141 -14.49 -2.15 -0.50
C PRO A 141 -15.44 -1.48 0.51
N ILE A 142 -14.91 -1.03 1.66
CA ILE A 142 -15.67 -0.39 2.72
C ILE A 142 -15.13 1.03 2.92
N PRO A 143 -15.98 2.07 2.74
CA PRO A 143 -15.60 3.44 3.05
C PRO A 143 -15.09 3.56 4.48
N GLY A 144 -13.95 4.23 4.64
CA GLY A 144 -13.33 4.44 5.95
C GLY A 144 -12.54 3.24 6.49
N ALA A 145 -12.45 2.09 5.80
CA ALA A 145 -11.64 0.94 6.24
C ALA A 145 -10.18 1.34 6.53
N VAL A 146 -9.63 2.17 5.65
CA VAL A 146 -8.25 2.66 5.77
C VAL A 146 -8.10 3.63 6.95
N SER A 147 -9.06 4.54 7.15
CA SER A 147 -9.07 5.48 8.28
C SER A 147 -9.23 4.74 9.61
N GLY A 148 -10.19 3.82 9.70
CA GLY A 148 -10.45 3.01 10.88
C GLY A 148 -9.28 2.09 11.21
N GLY A 149 -8.57 1.56 10.21
CA GLY A 149 -7.34 0.80 10.41
C GLY A 149 -6.23 1.63 11.05
N ILE A 150 -5.98 2.86 10.57
CA ILE A 150 -4.98 3.74 11.16
C ILE A 150 -5.38 4.12 12.59
N VAL A 151 -6.63 4.59 12.80
CA VAL A 151 -7.13 5.00 14.12
C VAL A 151 -7.08 3.82 15.10
N GLY A 152 -7.55 2.64 14.70
CA GLY A 152 -7.59 1.46 15.55
C GLY A 152 -6.20 1.05 16.04
N VAL A 153 -5.19 1.12 15.17
CA VAL A 153 -3.80 0.87 15.59
C VAL A 153 -3.30 1.97 16.52
N LEU A 154 -3.48 3.25 16.19
CA LEU A 154 -3.01 4.35 17.05
C LEU A 154 -3.60 4.27 18.46
N LEU A 155 -4.91 4.00 18.57
CA LEU A 155 -5.60 3.77 19.85
C LEU A 155 -5.02 2.59 20.61
N ALA A 156 -4.81 1.46 19.93
CA ALA A 156 -4.25 0.27 20.55
C ALA A 156 -2.83 0.50 21.11
N PHE A 157 -2.07 1.41 20.51
CA PHE A 157 -0.74 1.80 20.97
C PHE A 157 -0.75 3.05 21.88
N GLY A 158 -1.92 3.44 22.40
CA GLY A 158 -2.05 4.43 23.48
C GLY A 158 -2.11 5.89 23.03
N VAL A 159 -2.38 6.16 21.75
CA VAL A 159 -2.71 7.53 21.30
C VAL A 159 -4.14 7.86 21.70
N ASP A 160 -4.36 9.05 22.26
CA ASP A 160 -5.68 9.52 22.66
C ASP A 160 -6.66 9.56 21.47
N ALA A 161 -7.93 9.25 21.74
CA ALA A 161 -8.92 9.02 20.69
C ALA A 161 -9.28 10.27 19.89
N ASP A 162 -9.41 11.40 20.56
CA ASP A 162 -9.62 12.71 19.96
C ASP A 162 -8.45 13.08 19.04
N VAL A 163 -7.21 12.93 19.52
CA VAL A 163 -5.99 13.22 18.75
C VAL A 163 -5.85 12.28 17.54
N ALA A 164 -6.06 10.97 17.72
CA ALA A 164 -5.99 10.00 16.63
C ALA A 164 -7.06 10.27 15.55
N LEU A 165 -8.30 10.54 15.96
CA LEU A 165 -9.40 10.83 15.04
C LEU A 165 -9.16 12.12 14.26
N VAL A 166 -8.85 13.22 14.94
CA VAL A 166 -8.66 14.51 14.26
C VAL A 166 -7.43 14.47 13.33
N SER A 167 -6.36 13.78 13.73
CA SER A 167 -5.15 13.63 12.91
C SER A 167 -5.42 12.82 11.63
N VAL A 168 -6.11 11.68 11.76
CA VAL A 168 -6.43 10.83 10.62
C VAL A 168 -7.44 11.50 9.70
N LEU A 169 -8.44 12.19 10.24
CA LEU A 169 -9.40 12.94 9.43
C LEU A 169 -8.73 14.11 8.71
N GLY A 170 -7.84 14.85 9.36
CA GLY A 170 -7.04 15.90 8.72
C GLY A 170 -6.18 15.37 7.59
N TYR A 171 -5.50 14.24 7.82
CA TYR A 171 -4.74 13.53 6.79
C TYR A 171 -5.62 13.15 5.60
N ARG A 172 -6.82 12.59 5.85
CA ARG A 172 -7.77 12.21 4.80
C ARG A 172 -8.30 13.41 4.02
N CYS A 173 -8.57 14.51 4.72
CA CYS A 173 -8.98 15.75 4.07
C CYS A 173 -7.94 16.18 3.04
N ILE A 174 -6.66 16.18 3.41
CA ILE A 174 -5.57 16.55 2.50
C ILE A 174 -5.40 15.49 1.40
N ALA A 175 -5.27 14.22 1.76
CA ALA A 175 -4.98 13.14 0.81
C ALA A 175 -6.08 12.94 -0.24
N ILE A 176 -7.34 13.20 0.12
CA ILE A 176 -8.49 13.01 -0.79
C ILE A 176 -8.85 14.31 -1.52
N TRP A 177 -8.90 15.44 -0.83
CA TRP A 177 -9.44 16.67 -1.42
C TRP A 177 -8.40 17.52 -2.11
N LEU A 178 -7.11 17.40 -1.78
CA LEU A 178 -6.08 18.18 -2.48
C LEU A 178 -5.90 17.73 -3.94
N PRO A 179 -5.88 16.41 -4.27
CA PRO A 179 -5.73 15.98 -5.65
C PRO A 179 -6.95 16.25 -6.54
N ALA A 180 -8.16 16.30 -5.97
CA ALA A 180 -9.39 16.38 -6.76
C ALA A 180 -9.53 17.67 -7.60
N PRO A 181 -9.32 18.89 -7.06
CA PRO A 181 -9.31 20.12 -7.84
C PRO A 181 -8.20 20.15 -8.89
N VAL A 182 -7.01 19.67 -8.55
CA VAL A 182 -5.87 19.59 -9.47
C VAL A 182 -6.20 18.68 -10.65
N GLY A 183 -6.78 17.51 -10.39
CA GLY A 183 -7.26 16.59 -11.41
C GLY A 183 -8.37 17.18 -12.28
N LEU A 184 -9.30 17.93 -11.69
CA LEU A 184 -10.37 18.62 -12.41
C LEU A 184 -9.83 19.66 -13.39
N VAL A 185 -8.85 20.48 -12.95
CA VAL A 185 -8.19 21.45 -13.82
C VAL A 185 -7.41 20.73 -14.93
N ALA A 186 -6.65 19.69 -14.60
CA ALA A 186 -5.89 18.90 -15.57
C ALA A 186 -6.78 18.24 -16.65
N LEU A 187 -8.01 17.84 -16.29
CA LEU A 187 -8.97 17.23 -17.22
C LEU A 187 -9.31 18.17 -18.39
N THR A 188 -9.36 19.48 -18.14
CA THR A 188 -9.62 20.46 -19.21
C THR A 188 -8.50 20.47 -20.25
N SER A 189 -7.24 20.42 -19.82
CA SER A 189 -6.06 20.34 -20.69
C SER A 189 -6.01 19.02 -21.46
N LEU A 190 -6.36 17.91 -20.79
CA LEU A 190 -6.43 16.60 -21.40
C LEU A 190 -7.49 16.56 -22.51
N ARG A 191 -8.70 17.09 -22.25
CA ARG A 191 -9.78 17.18 -23.26
C ARG A 191 -9.35 17.96 -24.51
N LYS A 192 -8.63 19.07 -24.35
CA LYS A 192 -8.07 19.83 -25.47
C LYS A 192 -7.06 19.02 -26.28
N THR A 193 -6.20 18.24 -25.61
CA THR A 193 -5.19 17.41 -26.28
C THR A 193 -5.83 16.27 -27.05
N LEU A 194 -6.81 15.58 -26.46
CA LEU A 194 -7.56 14.52 -27.14
C LEU A 194 -8.32 15.04 -28.36
N ALA A 195 -8.95 16.23 -28.27
CA ALA A 195 -9.62 16.84 -29.41
C ALA A 195 -8.66 17.12 -30.58
N ARG A 196 -7.44 17.59 -30.30
CA ARG A 196 -6.41 17.80 -31.34
C ARG A 196 -6.00 16.50 -32.02
N TRP A 197 -5.83 15.42 -31.26
CA TRP A 197 -5.48 14.11 -31.83
C TRP A 197 -6.62 13.51 -32.65
N ALA A 198 -7.88 13.74 -32.26
CA ALA A 198 -9.05 13.28 -33.01
C ALA A 198 -9.21 14.00 -34.37
N VAL A 199 -8.71 15.23 -34.50
CA VAL A 199 -8.71 15.97 -35.77
C VAL A 199 -7.51 15.58 -36.66
N ALA A 200 -6.44 15.05 -36.07
CA ALA A 200 -5.23 14.64 -36.78
C ALA A 200 -5.24 13.16 -37.22
N ALA A 201 -6.25 12.38 -36.83
CA ALA A 201 -6.45 10.97 -37.18
C ALA A 201 -7.53 10.83 -38.25
#